data_AF-A0A9X3KL19-F1
#
_entry.id   AF-A0A9X3KL19-F1
#
_cell.length_a   1.000
_cell.length_b   1.000
_cell.length_c   1.000
_cell.angle_alpha   90.00
_cell.angle_beta   90.00
_cell.angle_gamma   90.00
#
_symmetry.space_group_name_H-M   'P 1'
#
loop_
_entity.id
_entity.type
_entity.pdbx_description
1 polymer ?
#
loop_
_entity_poly.entity_id
_entity_poly.type
_entity_poly.pdbx_seq_one_letter_code
_entity_poly.pdbx_strand_id
1 'polypeptide(L)'
;MIRRNGVTRLRKALAVVPVLVISIFVLSVAAQAFSQSRRFSDIVALARIADDNNGLAPDLLAETIPELQPIVTEKICRSDIVKAGLRLVLADLDANGVDPASDSGAARLGFAETFIRHSLFCFPANGDVWLRLAMVRSLRNASPMEVTVLMNFSQLYGPADANLIRGRFVMWRQFPKNTLPEAEAAREADTAVVCGKQGEILRWTLAEVCPKPVPADTRRPAPPS
;
A
#
# COMPACT_ATOMS: atom_id res chain seq x y z
N MET A 1 25.85 -15.11 -62.28
CA MET A 1 26.38 -14.85 -60.91
C MET A 1 25.58 -13.81 -60.08
N ILE A 2 24.43 -13.29 -60.53
CA ILE A 2 23.73 -12.17 -59.85
C ILE A 2 22.77 -12.60 -58.72
N ARG A 3 22.29 -13.85 -58.75
CA ARG A 3 21.21 -14.36 -57.85
C ARG A 3 21.65 -14.61 -56.39
N ARG A 4 22.94 -14.82 -56.14
CA ARG A 4 23.49 -15.20 -54.81
C ARG A 4 23.69 -14.00 -53.86
N ASN A 5 23.88 -12.80 -54.42
CA ASN A 5 24.09 -11.56 -53.67
C ASN A 5 22.78 -10.97 -53.11
N GLY A 6 21.63 -11.22 -53.76
CA GLY A 6 20.32 -10.78 -53.28
C GLY A 6 19.87 -11.52 -52.02
N VAL A 7 20.07 -12.85 -51.97
CA VAL A 7 19.68 -13.70 -50.84
C VAL A 7 20.50 -13.39 -49.57
N THR A 8 21.78 -13.06 -49.73
CA THR A 8 22.66 -12.66 -48.62
C THR A 8 22.35 -11.26 -48.09
N ARG A 9 22.00 -10.30 -48.97
CA ARG A 9 21.49 -8.98 -48.53
C ARG A 9 20.14 -9.08 -47.83
N LEU A 10 19.22 -9.90 -48.34
CA LEU A 10 17.90 -10.09 -47.74
C LEU A 10 17.98 -10.73 -46.34
N ARG A 11 18.83 -11.76 -46.17
CA ARG A 11 19.09 -12.36 -44.84
C ARG A 11 19.75 -11.40 -43.85
N LYS A 12 20.69 -10.56 -44.31
CA LYS A 12 21.30 -9.52 -43.47
C LYS A 12 20.29 -8.45 -43.07
N ALA A 13 19.45 -7.99 -43.99
CA ALA A 13 18.38 -7.04 -43.69
C ALA A 13 17.36 -7.63 -42.69
N LEU A 14 16.97 -8.89 -42.87
CA LEU A 14 16.09 -9.62 -41.94
C LEU A 14 16.66 -9.79 -40.54
N ALA A 15 17.99 -9.80 -40.38
CA ALA A 15 18.65 -9.88 -39.08
C ALA A 15 18.91 -8.49 -38.46
N VAL A 16 19.21 -7.47 -39.27
CA VAL A 16 19.56 -6.12 -38.82
C VAL A 16 18.34 -5.31 -38.41
N VAL A 17 17.23 -5.43 -39.17
CA VAL A 17 15.97 -4.72 -38.86
C VAL A 17 15.45 -5.03 -37.46
N PRO A 18 15.29 -6.31 -37.02
CA PRO A 18 14.81 -6.58 -35.67
C PRO A 18 15.78 -6.09 -34.58
N VAL A 19 17.10 -6.17 -34.81
CA VAL A 19 18.10 -5.62 -33.86
C VAL A 19 17.95 -4.10 -33.73
N LEU A 20 17.75 -3.39 -34.83
CA LEU A 20 17.48 -1.95 -34.82
C LEU A 20 16.17 -1.62 -34.10
N VAL A 21 15.10 -2.36 -34.38
CA VAL A 21 13.80 -2.18 -33.72
C VAL A 21 13.92 -2.39 -32.21
N ILE A 22 14.58 -3.46 -31.78
CA ILE A 22 14.83 -3.72 -30.35
C ILE A 22 15.68 -2.61 -29.74
N SER A 23 16.74 -2.16 -30.43
CA SER A 23 17.63 -1.11 -29.93
C SER A 23 16.89 0.23 -29.76
N ILE A 24 16.04 0.61 -30.73
CA ILE A 24 15.21 1.81 -30.65
C ILE A 24 14.17 1.69 -29.54
N PHE A 25 13.56 0.51 -29.39
CA PHE A 25 12.60 0.25 -28.32
C PHE A 25 13.26 0.40 -26.94
N VAL A 26 14.42 -0.24 -26.73
CA VAL A 26 15.18 -0.12 -25.47
C VAL A 26 15.60 1.32 -25.21
N LEU A 27 16.10 2.06 -26.21
CA LEU A 27 16.45 3.48 -26.07
C LEU A 27 15.23 4.33 -25.70
N SER A 28 14.07 4.05 -26.29
CA SER A 28 12.82 4.77 -25.99
C SER A 28 12.36 4.52 -24.55
N VAL A 29 12.40 3.27 -24.09
CA VAL A 29 12.09 2.91 -22.69
C VAL A 29 13.09 3.56 -21.73
N ALA A 30 14.38 3.55 -22.06
CA ALA A 30 15.41 4.18 -21.24
C ALA A 30 15.24 5.70 -21.14
N ALA A 31 14.92 6.37 -22.25
CA ALA A 31 14.66 7.81 -22.27
C ALA A 31 13.43 8.18 -21.44
N GLN A 32 12.35 7.39 -21.51
CA GLN A 32 11.16 7.57 -20.67
C GLN A 32 11.48 7.35 -19.19
N ALA A 33 12.22 6.30 -18.84
CA ALA A 33 12.62 6.03 -17.48
C ALA A 33 13.49 7.15 -16.89
N PHE A 34 14.41 7.71 -17.70
CA PHE A 34 15.27 8.82 -17.30
C PHE A 34 14.49 10.13 -17.13
N SER A 35 13.57 10.43 -18.05
CA SER A 35 12.67 11.58 -17.97
C SER A 35 11.81 11.54 -16.70
N GLN A 36 11.16 10.40 -16.43
CA GLN A 36 10.35 10.22 -15.22
C GLN A 36 11.19 10.32 -13.93
N SER A 37 12.41 9.76 -13.94
CA SER A 37 13.31 9.85 -12.78
C SER A 37 13.63 11.29 -12.42
N ARG A 38 13.86 12.16 -13.42
CA ARG A 38 14.14 13.57 -13.17
C ARG A 38 12.90 14.31 -12.71
N ARG A 39 11.76 14.10 -13.38
CA ARG A 39 10.52 14.83 -13.09
C ARG A 39 9.97 14.55 -11.70
N PHE A 40 10.13 13.34 -11.18
CA PHE A 40 9.61 12.93 -9.86
C PHE A 40 10.72 12.68 -8.83
N SER A 41 11.94 13.14 -9.09
CA SER A 41 13.07 13.01 -8.16
C SER A 41 12.74 13.66 -6.82
N ASP A 42 12.14 14.86 -6.86
CA ASP A 42 11.84 15.65 -5.67
C ASP A 42 10.77 14.97 -4.83
N ILE A 43 9.74 14.38 -5.45
CA ILE A 43 8.71 13.59 -4.74
C ILE A 43 9.32 12.38 -4.02
N VAL A 44 10.22 11.65 -4.69
CA VAL A 44 10.90 10.49 -4.08
C VAL A 44 11.84 10.94 -2.96
N ALA A 45 12.54 12.06 -3.14
CA ALA A 45 13.42 12.63 -2.13
C ALA A 45 12.64 13.13 -0.91
N LEU A 46 11.56 13.89 -1.10
CA LEU A 46 10.69 14.39 -0.04
C LEU A 46 10.09 13.26 0.77
N ALA A 47 9.57 12.21 0.11
CA ALA A 47 9.05 11.04 0.82
C ALA A 47 10.12 10.35 1.69
N ARG A 48 11.37 10.31 1.23
CA ARG A 48 12.49 9.77 2.01
C ARG A 48 12.87 10.66 3.19
N ILE A 49 12.89 11.97 2.98
CA ILE A 49 13.13 12.96 4.04
C ILE A 49 12.03 12.88 5.10
N ALA A 50 10.78 12.66 4.70
CA ALA A 50 9.65 12.44 5.60
C ALA A 50 9.86 11.20 6.48
N ASP A 51 10.29 10.08 5.88
CA ASP A 51 10.59 8.84 6.61
C ASP A 51 11.76 9.05 7.61
N ASP A 52 12.81 9.76 7.21
CA ASP A 52 14.02 9.95 8.03
C ASP A 52 13.83 10.95 9.19
N ASN A 53 12.96 11.96 9.03
CA ASN A 53 12.79 13.06 9.99
C ASN A 53 11.47 13.01 10.81
N ASN A 54 10.78 11.87 10.84
CA ASN A 54 9.45 11.73 11.47
C ASN A 54 8.38 12.67 10.89
N GLY A 55 8.44 12.95 9.59
CA GLY A 55 7.43 13.72 8.85
C GLY A 55 7.99 14.96 8.16
N LEU A 56 7.09 15.67 7.49
CA LEU A 56 7.33 16.97 6.87
C LEU A 56 6.43 18.01 7.54
N ALA A 57 6.80 19.28 7.40
CA ALA A 57 5.97 20.37 7.88
C ALA A 57 4.60 20.38 7.14
N PRO A 58 3.48 20.64 7.84
CA PRO A 58 2.14 20.54 7.23
C PRO A 58 1.92 21.46 6.02
N ASP A 59 2.54 22.64 6.03
CA ASP A 59 2.56 23.60 4.93
C ASP A 59 3.30 23.06 3.69
N LEU A 60 4.48 22.47 3.89
CA LEU A 60 5.24 21.84 2.82
C LEU A 60 4.49 20.66 2.20
N LEU A 61 3.78 19.87 3.01
CA LEU A 61 2.90 18.81 2.51
C LEU A 61 1.80 19.39 1.62
N ALA A 62 1.09 20.42 2.11
CA ALA A 62 0.00 21.04 1.38
C ALA A 62 0.45 21.63 0.02
N GLU A 63 1.67 22.18 -0.06
CA GLU A 63 2.27 22.66 -1.31
C GLU A 63 2.66 21.52 -2.26
N THR A 64 3.11 20.38 -1.72
CA THR A 64 3.59 19.24 -2.52
C THR A 64 2.43 18.42 -3.12
N ILE A 65 1.28 18.30 -2.43
CA ILE A 65 0.17 17.44 -2.86
C ILE A 65 -0.32 17.72 -4.30
N PRO A 66 -0.53 18.98 -4.75
CA PRO A 66 -0.91 19.28 -6.13
C PRO A 66 0.05 18.73 -7.19
N GLU A 67 1.35 18.61 -6.88
CA GLU A 67 2.37 18.07 -7.80
C GLU A 67 2.24 16.57 -8.04
N LEU A 68 1.43 15.88 -7.23
CA LEU A 68 1.17 14.44 -7.37
C LEU A 68 0.07 14.14 -8.39
N GLN A 69 -0.74 15.13 -8.77
CA GLN A 69 -1.83 14.97 -9.74
C GLN A 69 -1.39 14.30 -11.06
N PRO A 70 -0.24 14.67 -11.67
CA PRO A 70 0.25 14.05 -12.89
C PRO A 70 0.49 12.53 -12.77
N ILE A 71 0.86 12.03 -11.58
CA ILE A 71 1.08 10.59 -11.36
C ILE A 71 -0.20 9.80 -11.67
N VAL A 72 -1.34 10.33 -11.23
CA VAL A 72 -2.66 9.74 -11.47
C VAL A 72 -3.11 9.98 -12.90
N THR A 73 -3.08 11.22 -13.39
CA THR A 73 -3.65 11.57 -14.70
C THR A 73 -2.88 10.94 -15.87
N GLU A 74 -1.56 10.82 -15.74
CA GLU A 74 -0.69 10.20 -16.75
C GLU A 74 -0.54 8.68 -16.53
N LYS A 75 -1.25 8.11 -15.52
CA LYS A 75 -1.25 6.67 -15.20
C LYS A 75 0.15 6.10 -14.94
N ILE A 76 0.99 6.84 -14.22
CA ILE A 76 2.35 6.42 -13.92
C ILE A 76 2.32 5.28 -12.89
N CYS A 77 2.89 4.12 -13.22
CA CYS A 77 2.91 2.93 -12.35
C CYS A 77 4.32 2.54 -11.87
N ARG A 78 5.28 3.46 -11.90
CA ARG A 78 6.62 3.19 -11.39
C ARG A 78 6.59 3.10 -9.85
N SER A 79 7.10 1.99 -9.31
CA SER A 79 6.90 1.60 -7.91
C SER A 79 7.44 2.58 -6.88
N ASP A 80 8.64 3.11 -7.09
CA ASP A 80 9.25 4.13 -6.24
C ASP A 80 8.43 5.43 -6.22
N ILE A 81 7.99 5.91 -7.40
CA ILE A 81 7.20 7.13 -7.54
C ILE A 81 5.84 7.00 -6.87
N VAL A 82 5.09 5.94 -7.18
CA VAL A 82 3.72 5.77 -6.64
C VAL A 82 3.75 5.53 -5.13
N LYS A 83 4.71 4.74 -4.62
CA LYS A 83 4.85 4.54 -3.18
C LYS A 83 5.28 5.83 -2.47
N ALA A 84 6.16 6.63 -3.05
CA ALA A 84 6.53 7.93 -2.50
C ALA A 84 5.32 8.88 -2.46
N GLY A 85 4.59 9.01 -3.57
CA GLY A 85 3.38 9.83 -3.63
C GLY A 85 2.32 9.38 -2.64
N LEU A 86 2.07 8.07 -2.52
CA LEU A 86 1.10 7.54 -1.56
C LEU A 86 1.49 7.89 -0.12
N ARG A 87 2.77 7.81 0.25
CA ARG A 87 3.25 8.23 1.58
C ARG A 87 2.97 9.70 1.84
N LEU A 88 3.30 10.58 0.89
CA LEU A 88 3.08 12.03 1.04
C LEU A 88 1.59 12.36 1.16
N VAL A 89 0.74 11.71 0.37
CA VAL A 89 -0.73 11.85 0.45
C VAL A 89 -1.26 11.45 1.83
N LEU A 90 -0.79 10.34 2.38
CA LEU A 90 -1.22 9.90 3.70
C LEU A 90 -0.66 10.81 4.81
N ALA A 91 0.57 11.29 4.67
CA ALA A 91 1.15 12.26 5.59
C ALA A 91 0.38 13.60 5.59
N ASP A 92 -0.06 14.09 4.42
CA ASP A 92 -0.92 15.26 4.33
C ASP A 92 -2.29 15.03 5.00
N LEU A 93 -2.88 13.85 4.84
CA LEU A 93 -4.10 13.50 5.56
C LEU A 93 -3.90 13.51 7.09
N ASP A 94 -2.81 12.93 7.58
CA ASP A 94 -2.52 12.88 9.01
C ASP A 94 -2.22 14.28 9.58
N ALA A 95 -1.54 15.15 8.82
CA ALA A 95 -1.14 16.48 9.25
C ALA A 95 -2.23 17.55 9.09
N ASN A 96 -2.98 17.51 7.99
CA ASN A 96 -3.91 18.55 7.57
C ASN A 96 -5.38 18.10 7.52
N GLY A 97 -5.68 16.83 7.79
CA GLY A 97 -7.02 16.23 7.71
C GLY A 97 -7.87 16.33 8.98
N VAL A 98 -7.61 17.32 9.85
CA VAL A 98 -8.17 17.40 11.23
C VAL A 98 -9.70 17.37 11.28
N ASP A 99 -10.39 17.91 10.28
CA ASP A 99 -11.85 17.81 10.15
C ASP A 99 -12.26 17.23 8.78
N PRO A 100 -12.62 15.93 8.71
CA PRO A 100 -13.04 15.29 7.47
C PRO A 100 -14.41 15.78 6.96
N ALA A 101 -15.20 16.47 7.79
CA ALA A 101 -16.48 17.06 7.41
C ALA A 101 -16.35 18.46 6.80
N SER A 102 -15.21 19.13 7.00
CA SER A 102 -14.93 20.40 6.34
C SER A 102 -14.72 20.21 4.82
N ASP A 103 -15.02 21.23 4.01
CA ASP A 103 -14.80 21.18 2.56
C ASP A 103 -13.33 20.82 2.21
N SER A 104 -12.39 21.37 2.98
CA SER A 104 -10.97 21.13 2.77
C SER A 104 -10.54 19.71 3.18
N GLY A 105 -11.15 19.14 4.22
CA GLY A 105 -10.91 17.76 4.64
C GLY A 105 -11.53 16.76 3.67
N ALA A 106 -12.74 17.02 3.21
CA ALA A 106 -13.42 16.22 2.20
C ALA A 106 -12.65 16.20 0.86
N ALA A 107 -12.10 17.34 0.43
CA ALA A 107 -11.27 17.42 -0.76
C ALA A 107 -9.98 16.60 -0.63
N ARG A 108 -9.29 16.68 0.51
CA ARG A 108 -8.08 15.88 0.79
C ARG A 108 -8.38 14.39 0.81
N LEU A 109 -9.44 13.97 1.50
CA LEU A 109 -9.89 12.57 1.51
C LEU A 109 -10.28 12.09 0.11
N GLY A 110 -10.92 12.94 -0.69
CA GLY A 110 -11.25 12.66 -2.08
C GLY A 110 -10.00 12.40 -2.92
N PHE A 111 -9.01 13.30 -2.86
CA PHE A 111 -7.75 13.12 -3.57
C PHE A 111 -6.99 11.88 -3.09
N ALA A 112 -6.94 11.64 -1.78
CA ALA A 112 -6.29 10.46 -1.24
C ALA A 112 -6.93 9.16 -1.72
N GLU A 113 -8.26 9.07 -1.73
CA GLU A 113 -8.95 7.92 -2.30
C GLU A 113 -8.59 7.74 -3.78
N THR A 114 -8.61 8.81 -4.57
CA THR A 114 -8.23 8.76 -5.99
C THR A 114 -6.80 8.24 -6.17
N PHE A 115 -5.86 8.73 -5.37
CA PHE A 115 -4.46 8.29 -5.44
C PHE A 115 -4.28 6.83 -4.99
N ILE A 116 -4.98 6.40 -3.94
CA ILE A 116 -4.95 5.01 -3.45
C ILE A 116 -5.54 4.06 -4.50
N ARG A 117 -6.64 4.44 -5.17
CA ARG A 117 -7.23 3.62 -6.25
C ARG A 117 -6.29 3.51 -7.45
N HIS A 118 -5.58 4.58 -7.81
CA HIS A 118 -4.50 4.51 -8.79
C HIS A 118 -3.36 3.59 -8.32
N SER A 119 -2.99 3.66 -7.05
CA SER A 119 -1.98 2.77 -6.46
C SER A 119 -2.39 1.30 -6.52
N LEU A 120 -3.69 0.98 -6.30
CA LEU A 120 -4.23 -0.38 -6.47
C LEU A 120 -4.24 -0.82 -7.93
N PHE A 121 -4.51 0.10 -8.87
CA PHE A 121 -4.40 -0.21 -10.29
C PHE A 121 -2.97 -0.63 -10.66
N CYS A 122 -1.95 0.02 -10.09
CA CYS A 122 -0.56 -0.34 -10.32
C CYS A 122 -0.08 -1.56 -9.50
N PHE A 123 -0.59 -1.75 -8.27
CA PHE A 123 -0.17 -2.80 -7.33
C PHE A 123 -1.38 -3.50 -6.70
N PRO A 124 -2.15 -4.30 -7.46
CA PRO A 124 -3.40 -4.90 -6.97
C PRO A 124 -3.18 -5.93 -5.86
N ALA A 125 -1.99 -6.54 -5.79
CA ALA A 125 -1.61 -7.53 -4.79
C ALA A 125 -0.80 -6.93 -3.63
N ASN A 126 -1.03 -5.66 -3.28
CA ASN A 126 -0.34 -5.00 -2.17
C ASN A 126 -1.29 -4.78 -0.98
N GLY A 127 -1.10 -5.54 0.10
CA GLY A 127 -1.95 -5.49 1.29
C GLY A 127 -1.93 -4.16 2.05
N ASP A 128 -0.86 -3.36 1.94
CA ASP A 128 -0.81 -2.01 2.52
C ASP A 128 -1.79 -1.08 1.82
N VAL A 129 -1.78 -1.06 0.49
CA VAL A 129 -2.64 -0.16 -0.28
C VAL A 129 -4.12 -0.47 -0.03
N TRP A 130 -4.50 -1.75 0.09
CA TRP A 130 -5.85 -2.16 0.48
C TRP A 130 -6.22 -1.69 1.90
N LEU A 131 -5.30 -1.77 2.85
CA LEU A 131 -5.51 -1.30 4.22
C LEU A 131 -5.73 0.22 4.26
N ARG A 132 -4.87 0.97 3.54
CA ARG A 132 -4.99 2.43 3.45
C ARG A 132 -6.31 2.84 2.81
N LEU A 133 -6.79 2.09 1.81
CA LEU A 133 -8.12 2.33 1.24
C LEU A 133 -9.23 2.07 2.27
N ALA A 134 -9.15 0.99 3.05
CA ALA A 134 -10.12 0.69 4.10
C ALA A 134 -10.22 1.82 5.13
N MET A 135 -9.07 2.35 5.57
CA MET A 135 -9.00 3.48 6.49
C MET A 135 -9.64 4.74 5.90
N VAL A 136 -9.24 5.14 4.69
CA VAL A 136 -9.79 6.34 4.03
C VAL A 136 -11.29 6.21 3.80
N ARG A 137 -11.78 5.05 3.33
CA ARG A 137 -13.21 4.81 3.13
C ARG A 137 -13.98 4.83 4.45
N SER A 138 -13.39 4.29 5.53
CA SER A 138 -13.98 4.39 6.86
C SER A 138 -14.12 5.85 7.33
N LEU A 139 -13.12 6.70 7.11
CA LEU A 139 -13.19 8.14 7.45
C LEU A 139 -14.27 8.86 6.64
N ARG A 140 -14.60 8.34 5.45
CA ARG A 140 -15.69 8.82 4.60
C ARG A 140 -17.04 8.15 4.89
N ASN A 141 -17.20 7.51 6.05
CA ASN A 141 -18.42 6.80 6.47
C ASN A 141 -18.88 5.72 5.46
N ALA A 142 -17.94 4.99 4.85
CA ALA A 142 -18.29 3.85 4.02
C ALA A 142 -19.02 2.76 4.81
N SER A 143 -19.81 1.95 4.10
CA SER A 143 -20.57 0.87 4.73
C SER A 143 -19.63 -0.16 5.40
N PRO A 144 -20.05 -0.81 6.50
CA PRO A 144 -19.27 -1.87 7.13
C PRO A 144 -18.88 -2.99 6.15
N MET A 145 -19.81 -3.38 5.26
CA MET A 145 -19.55 -4.39 4.23
C MET A 145 -18.39 -4.00 3.30
N GLU A 146 -18.33 -2.74 2.89
CA GLU A 146 -17.23 -2.25 2.06
C GLU A 146 -15.89 -2.31 2.81
N VAL A 147 -15.86 -1.85 4.06
CA VAL A 147 -14.66 -1.92 4.90
C VAL A 147 -14.21 -3.37 5.08
N THR A 148 -15.14 -4.31 5.30
CA THR A 148 -14.85 -5.74 5.39
C THR A 148 -14.12 -6.26 4.15
N VAL A 149 -14.63 -5.97 2.96
CA VAL A 149 -14.01 -6.44 1.70
C VAL A 149 -12.57 -5.94 1.58
N LEU A 150 -12.35 -4.66 1.86
CA LEU A 150 -11.02 -4.04 1.79
C LEU A 150 -10.05 -4.64 2.81
N MET A 151 -10.52 -4.87 4.04
CA MET A 151 -9.73 -5.49 5.10
C MET A 151 -9.37 -6.95 4.79
N ASN A 152 -10.29 -7.71 4.19
CA ASN A 152 -10.02 -9.08 3.73
C ASN A 152 -8.94 -9.10 2.64
N PHE A 153 -8.96 -8.17 1.69
CA PHE A 153 -7.89 -8.05 0.69
C PHE A 153 -6.55 -7.63 1.30
N SER A 154 -6.56 -6.76 2.30
CA SER A 154 -5.33 -6.43 3.04
C SER A 154 -4.71 -7.66 3.71
N GLN A 155 -5.53 -8.48 4.36
CA GLN A 155 -5.06 -9.71 4.99
C GLN A 155 -4.58 -10.72 3.94
N LEU A 156 -5.32 -10.91 2.85
CA LEU A 156 -4.97 -11.84 1.78
C LEU A 156 -3.60 -11.53 1.15
N TYR A 157 -3.33 -10.25 0.87
CA TYR A 157 -2.10 -9.79 0.22
C TYR A 157 -0.98 -9.39 1.19
N GLY A 158 -1.21 -9.51 2.50
CA GLY A 158 -0.25 -9.17 3.54
C GLY A 158 -0.51 -9.88 4.87
N PRO A 159 -0.55 -11.23 4.89
CA PRO A 159 -1.04 -11.98 6.05
C PRO A 159 -0.09 -11.97 7.26
N ALA A 160 1.21 -11.86 7.03
CA ALA A 160 2.24 -11.96 8.07
C ALA A 160 3.13 -10.69 8.18
N ASP A 161 2.78 -9.61 7.48
CA ASP A 161 3.51 -8.35 7.58
C ASP A 161 3.20 -7.66 8.91
N ALA A 162 4.22 -7.43 9.71
CA ALA A 162 4.04 -6.87 11.06
C ALA A 162 3.43 -5.46 11.07
N ASN A 163 3.77 -4.62 10.10
CA ASN A 163 3.22 -3.26 10.01
C ASN A 163 1.76 -3.30 9.56
N LEU A 164 1.42 -4.20 8.63
CA LEU A 164 0.03 -4.39 8.22
C LEU A 164 -0.84 -4.98 9.31
N ILE A 165 -0.33 -5.96 10.07
CA ILE A 165 -1.05 -6.51 11.21
C ILE A 165 -1.33 -5.42 12.25
N ARG A 166 -0.33 -4.59 12.60
CA ARG A 166 -0.54 -3.44 13.50
C ARG A 166 -1.62 -2.50 12.98
N GLY A 167 -1.54 -2.11 11.71
CA GLY A 167 -2.53 -1.23 11.09
C GLY A 167 -3.93 -1.85 11.03
N ARG A 168 -4.04 -3.16 10.73
CA ARG A 168 -5.33 -3.87 10.78
C ARG A 168 -5.91 -3.92 12.19
N PHE A 169 -5.08 -4.06 13.23
CA PHE A 169 -5.55 -3.98 14.62
C PHE A 169 -6.00 -2.59 15.08
N VAL A 170 -5.60 -1.52 14.38
CA VAL A 170 -6.23 -0.20 14.58
C VAL A 170 -7.67 -0.26 14.10
N MET A 171 -7.90 -0.80 12.90
CA MET A 171 -9.25 -0.98 12.34
C MET A 171 -10.10 -1.96 13.16
N TRP A 172 -9.54 -3.11 13.57
CA TRP A 172 -10.28 -4.10 14.38
C TRP A 172 -10.72 -3.57 15.75
N ARG A 173 -10.03 -2.56 16.29
CA ARG A 173 -10.45 -1.88 17.51
C ARG A 173 -11.58 -0.88 17.26
N GLN A 174 -11.55 -0.19 16.11
CA GLN A 174 -12.62 0.71 15.71
C GLN A 174 -13.93 -0.03 15.37
N PHE A 175 -13.82 -1.27 14.88
CA PHE A 175 -14.96 -2.11 14.51
C PHE A 175 -15.07 -3.36 15.41
N PRO A 176 -15.90 -3.32 16.48
CA PRO A 176 -16.12 -4.47 17.37
C PRO A 176 -16.49 -5.76 16.61
N LYS A 177 -16.28 -6.93 17.22
CA LYS A 177 -16.40 -8.26 16.55
C LYS A 177 -17.72 -8.48 15.82
N ASN A 178 -18.81 -7.92 16.32
CA ASN A 178 -20.15 -8.02 15.74
C ASN A 178 -20.43 -6.99 14.62
N THR A 179 -19.50 -6.09 14.32
CA THR A 179 -19.70 -5.02 13.33
C THR A 179 -19.27 -5.44 11.93
N LEU A 180 -18.31 -6.36 11.83
CA LEU A 180 -17.76 -6.87 10.56
C LEU A 180 -17.68 -8.41 10.58
N PRO A 181 -18.82 -9.13 10.63
CA PRO A 181 -18.82 -10.58 10.76
C PRO A 181 -18.12 -11.27 9.57
N GLU A 182 -18.24 -10.73 8.36
CA GLU A 182 -17.60 -11.31 7.16
C GLU A 182 -16.06 -11.09 7.14
N ALA A 183 -15.51 -10.35 8.09
CA ALA A 183 -14.08 -10.14 8.29
C ALA A 183 -13.50 -10.97 9.45
N GLU A 184 -14.32 -11.80 10.11
CA GLU A 184 -13.91 -12.54 11.31
C GLU A 184 -12.74 -13.48 11.03
N ALA A 185 -12.78 -14.22 9.91
CA ALA A 185 -11.68 -15.10 9.52
C ALA A 185 -10.35 -14.35 9.33
N ALA A 186 -10.37 -13.15 8.75
CA ALA A 186 -9.17 -12.31 8.61
C ALA A 186 -8.65 -11.82 9.96
N ARG A 187 -9.56 -11.42 10.87
CA ARG A 187 -9.21 -11.00 12.23
C ARG A 187 -8.63 -12.16 13.05
N GLU A 188 -9.19 -13.35 12.93
CA GLU A 188 -8.69 -14.55 13.59
C GLU A 188 -7.31 -14.94 13.06
N ALA A 189 -7.10 -14.85 11.75
CA ALA A 189 -5.79 -15.07 11.15
C ALA A 189 -4.74 -14.08 11.70
N ASP A 190 -5.06 -12.79 11.76
CA ASP A 190 -4.18 -11.78 12.38
C ASP A 190 -3.89 -12.09 13.85
N THR A 191 -4.92 -12.47 14.61
CA THR A 191 -4.81 -12.85 16.02
C THR A 191 -3.91 -14.08 16.20
N ALA A 192 -4.04 -15.09 15.33
CA ALA A 192 -3.21 -16.27 15.34
C ALA A 192 -1.73 -15.96 15.07
N VAL A 193 -1.45 -14.99 14.20
CA VAL A 193 -0.07 -14.52 13.97
C VAL A 193 0.50 -13.82 15.20
N VAL A 194 -0.25 -12.89 15.80
CA VAL A 194 0.20 -12.14 17.00
C VAL A 194 0.42 -13.06 18.20
N CYS A 195 -0.49 -14.00 18.43
CA CYS A 195 -0.44 -14.89 19.61
C CYS A 195 0.36 -16.17 19.37
N GLY A 196 0.75 -16.44 18.12
CA GLY A 196 1.65 -17.52 17.77
C GLY A 196 3.10 -17.24 18.16
N LYS A 197 3.96 -18.25 17.97
CA LYS A 197 5.40 -18.16 18.29
C LYS A 197 6.11 -17.02 17.55
N GLN A 198 5.68 -16.71 16.34
CA GLN A 198 6.29 -15.68 15.47
C GLN A 198 5.87 -14.25 15.83
N GLY A 199 4.85 -14.07 16.67
CA GLY A 199 4.29 -12.77 17.02
C GLY A 199 4.96 -12.06 18.20
N GLU A 200 6.14 -12.50 18.66
CA GLU A 200 6.82 -11.90 19.82
C GLU A 200 7.02 -10.39 19.68
N ILE A 201 7.53 -9.93 18.53
CA ILE A 201 7.74 -8.51 18.23
C ILE A 201 6.40 -7.75 18.17
N LEU A 202 5.33 -8.40 17.70
CA LEU A 202 4.00 -7.80 17.60
C LEU A 202 3.36 -7.61 18.98
N ARG A 203 3.61 -8.55 19.91
CA ARG A 203 3.08 -8.51 21.28
C ARG A 203 3.61 -7.32 22.09
N TRP A 204 4.75 -6.71 21.74
CA TRP A 204 5.18 -5.47 22.37
C TRP A 204 4.15 -4.34 22.24
N THR A 205 3.40 -4.31 21.13
CA THR A 205 2.36 -3.30 20.85
C THR A 205 0.94 -3.85 20.91
N LEU A 206 0.77 -5.18 20.91
CA LEU A 206 -0.52 -5.86 20.75
C LEU A 206 -0.76 -6.97 21.81
N ALA A 207 -0.06 -6.95 22.95
CA ALA A 207 -0.19 -7.99 23.99
C ALA A 207 -1.64 -8.23 24.43
N GLU A 208 -2.43 -7.16 24.49
CA GLU A 208 -3.85 -7.16 24.90
C GLU A 208 -4.79 -7.96 23.98
N VAL A 209 -4.34 -8.25 22.75
CA VAL A 209 -5.11 -9.05 21.77
C VAL A 209 -5.14 -10.53 22.17
N CYS A 210 -4.10 -11.01 22.83
CA CYS A 210 -3.98 -12.42 23.16
C CYS A 210 -4.80 -12.80 24.39
N PRO A 211 -5.46 -13.98 24.38
CA PRO A 211 -6.17 -14.46 25.55
C PRO A 211 -5.20 -14.56 26.73
N LYS A 212 -5.59 -13.98 27.87
CA LYS A 212 -4.81 -14.09 29.10
C LYS A 212 -4.77 -15.57 29.52
N PRO A 213 -3.60 -16.10 29.93
CA PRO A 213 -3.56 -17.43 30.51
C PRO A 213 -4.51 -17.48 31.69
N VAL A 214 -5.38 -18.49 31.73
CA VAL A 214 -6.25 -18.74 32.88
C VAL A 214 -5.34 -18.92 34.10
N PRO A 215 -5.58 -18.22 35.23
CA PRO A 215 -4.80 -18.43 36.43
C PRO A 215 -4.78 -19.93 36.75
N ALA A 216 -3.59 -20.47 36.98
CA ALA A 216 -3.42 -21.85 37.40
C ALA A 216 -3.89 -22.00 38.85
N ASP A 217 -5.19 -21.87 39.10
CA ASP A 217 -5.77 -22.18 40.39
C ASP A 217 -7.11 -22.89 40.23
N THR A 218 -7.01 -24.21 40.18
CA THR A 218 -7.99 -25.13 40.76
C THR A 218 -7.26 -26.46 40.92
N ARG A 219 -6.47 -26.58 41.99
CA ARG A 219 -6.21 -27.91 42.56
C ARG A 219 -7.57 -28.53 42.82
N ARG A 220 -7.97 -29.53 42.02
CA ARG A 220 -9.07 -30.42 42.42
C ARG A 220 -8.69 -31.01 43.77
N PRO A 221 -9.54 -30.91 44.81
CA PRO A 221 -9.31 -31.70 46.02
C PRO A 221 -9.29 -33.17 45.63
N ALA A 222 -8.25 -33.88 46.11
CA ALA A 222 -8.16 -35.33 45.97
C ALA A 222 -9.39 -35.99 46.62
N PRO A 223 -9.93 -37.07 46.03
CA PRO A 223 -11.06 -37.77 46.64
C PRO A 223 -10.63 -38.35 47.99
N PRO A 224 -11.53 -38.34 49.00
CA PRO A 224 -11.24 -38.94 50.30
C PRO A 224 -11.02 -40.45 50.15
N SER A 225 -9.97 -40.94 50.80
CA SER A 225 -9.59 -42.35 50.96
C SER A 225 -10.62 -43.13 51.76
#